data_AF-A0A9C8XI90-F1
#
_entry.id   AF-A0A9C8XI90-F1
#
_cell.length_a   1.000
_cell.length_b   1.000
_cell.length_c   1.000
_cell.angle_alpha   90.00
_cell.angle_beta   90.00
_cell.angle_gamma   90.00
#
_symmetry.space_group_name_H-M   'P 1'
#
loop_
_entity.id
_entity.type
_entity.pdbx_description
1 polymer ?
#
loop_
_entity_poly.entity_id
_entity_poly.type
_entity_poly.pdbx_seq_one_letter_code
_entity_poly.pdbx_strand_id
1 'polypeptide(L)'
;MTSQRIALGIEYNGSAFNGYQMQAAGTRTVQAELERALSKVANEPLRLTCAGRTDTGVHATGQVVHFDTTAKRELKAWLLGGNVNLPRDIAIHWAREVVDDFSARFSATARSYRYILFNRKVRPGVFQHNVAWSFDRLDAESMHEAAQYLLGEHDFEAFRSSQCQAKHAVREMQRISV
;
A
#
# COMPACT_ATOMS: atom_id res chain seq x y z
N MET A 1 -29.61 11.58 -0.98
CA MET A 1 -29.06 11.05 0.28
C MET A 1 -27.69 11.65 0.46
N THR A 2 -27.36 12.19 1.63
CA THR A 2 -26.05 12.80 1.88
C THR A 2 -25.00 11.70 2.00
N SER A 3 -24.03 11.69 1.09
CA SER A 3 -22.88 10.79 1.10
C SER A 3 -21.78 11.38 1.98
N GLN A 4 -21.06 10.54 2.73
CA GLN A 4 -19.86 10.92 3.46
C GLN A 4 -18.66 10.25 2.79
N ARG A 5 -17.54 10.98 2.69
CA ARG A 5 -16.26 10.43 2.26
C ARG A 5 -15.37 10.15 3.46
N ILE A 6 -14.91 8.90 3.58
CA ILE A 6 -14.05 8.45 4.67
C ILE A 6 -12.71 8.03 4.12
N ALA A 7 -11.63 8.54 4.72
CA ALA A 7 -10.27 8.07 4.49
C ALA A 7 -9.81 7.17 5.65
N LEU A 8 -9.08 6.11 5.32
CA LEU A 8 -8.51 5.17 6.30
C LEU A 8 -7.00 5.02 6.09
N GLY A 9 -6.29 4.86 7.20
CA GLY A 9 -4.89 4.41 7.20
C GLY A 9 -4.80 2.92 7.47
N ILE A 10 -4.14 2.20 6.57
CA ILE A 10 -4.11 0.75 6.53
C ILE A 10 -2.67 0.25 6.61
N GLU A 11 -2.49 -0.80 7.41
CA GLU A 11 -1.30 -1.65 7.41
C GLU A 11 -1.68 -3.05 6.95
N TYR A 12 -0.79 -3.72 6.22
CA TYR A 12 -0.97 -5.12 5.88
C TYR A 12 0.34 -5.86 5.64
N ASN A 13 0.33 -7.13 6.03
CA ASN A 13 1.32 -8.10 5.59
C ASN A 13 0.89 -8.70 4.24
N GLY A 14 1.54 -8.24 3.16
CA GLY A 14 1.26 -8.67 1.79
C GLY A 14 1.61 -10.12 1.44
N SER A 15 2.29 -10.89 2.30
CA SER A 15 2.89 -12.18 1.93
C SER A 15 1.89 -13.23 1.42
N ALA A 16 0.63 -13.15 1.84
CA ALA A 16 -0.44 -14.06 1.45
C ALA A 16 -1.48 -13.41 0.50
N PHE A 17 -1.11 -12.30 -0.16
CA PHE A 17 -1.97 -11.55 -1.07
C PHE A 17 -1.37 -11.45 -2.46
N ASN A 18 -2.23 -11.53 -3.47
CA ASN A 18 -1.89 -11.29 -4.87
C ASN A 18 -1.94 -9.79 -5.21
N GLY A 19 -1.35 -8.99 -4.32
CA GLY A 19 -1.29 -7.54 -4.41
C GLY A 19 -2.50 -6.85 -3.80
N TYR A 20 -2.52 -5.52 -3.95
CA TYR A 20 -3.58 -4.70 -3.41
C TYR A 20 -4.88 -4.83 -4.20
N GLN A 21 -4.81 -4.66 -5.52
CA GLN A 21 -6.00 -4.45 -6.36
C GLN A 21 -6.77 -5.75 -6.57
N MET A 22 -8.11 -5.67 -6.48
CA MET A 22 -8.99 -6.78 -6.83
C MET A 22 -8.78 -7.26 -8.27
N GLN A 23 -8.75 -8.57 -8.45
CA GLN A 23 -8.55 -9.27 -9.74
C GLN A 23 -9.74 -10.20 -10.03
N ALA A 24 -9.52 -11.28 -10.78
CA ALA A 24 -10.52 -12.31 -11.03
C ALA A 24 -11.07 -12.92 -9.73
N ALA A 25 -12.29 -13.47 -9.81
CA ALA A 25 -12.95 -14.09 -8.68
C ALA A 25 -12.08 -15.23 -8.08
N GLY A 26 -11.97 -15.26 -6.75
CA GLY A 26 -11.18 -16.26 -6.03
C GLY A 26 -9.76 -15.82 -5.68
N THR A 27 -9.26 -14.71 -6.23
CA THR A 27 -7.94 -14.19 -5.88
C THR A 27 -7.98 -13.35 -4.59
N ARG A 28 -7.22 -13.77 -3.59
CA ARG A 28 -7.09 -13.01 -2.33
C ARG A 28 -6.25 -11.76 -2.54
N THR A 29 -6.87 -10.59 -2.34
CA THR A 29 -6.27 -9.26 -2.52
C THR A 29 -6.65 -8.36 -1.35
N VAL A 30 -5.82 -7.36 -1.04
CA VAL A 30 -6.07 -6.46 0.10
C VAL A 30 -7.37 -5.67 -0.11
N GLN A 31 -7.61 -5.18 -1.32
CA GLN A 31 -8.83 -4.43 -1.65
C GLN A 31 -10.10 -5.27 -1.42
N ALA A 32 -10.11 -6.53 -1.85
CA ALA A 32 -11.27 -7.40 -1.67
C ALA A 32 -11.59 -7.65 -0.19
N GLU A 33 -10.58 -7.86 0.65
CA GLU A 33 -10.79 -8.03 2.09
C GLU A 33 -11.26 -6.75 2.79
N LEU A 34 -10.69 -5.59 2.42
CA LEU A 34 -11.14 -4.29 2.94
C LEU A 34 -12.59 -3.99 2.53
N GLU A 35 -12.92 -4.13 1.24
CA GLU A 35 -14.28 -3.90 0.74
C GLU A 35 -15.27 -4.86 1.42
N ARG A 36 -14.94 -6.14 1.55
CA ARG A 36 -15.77 -7.13 2.27
C ARG A 36 -15.99 -6.75 3.73
N ALA A 37 -14.94 -6.37 4.45
CA ALA A 37 -15.02 -6.04 5.87
C ALA A 37 -15.80 -4.73 6.11
N LEU A 38 -15.49 -3.68 5.34
CA LEU A 38 -16.11 -2.37 5.51
C LEU A 38 -17.57 -2.35 5.00
N SER A 39 -17.91 -3.13 3.97
CA SER A 39 -19.30 -3.27 3.51
C SER A 39 -20.22 -3.84 4.58
N LYS A 40 -19.70 -4.69 5.49
CA LYS A 40 -20.48 -5.17 6.65
C LYS A 40 -20.77 -4.05 7.65
N VAL A 41 -19.82 -3.15 7.87
CA VAL A 41 -20.00 -1.99 8.77
C VAL A 41 -20.98 -0.99 8.16
N ALA A 42 -20.85 -0.74 6.86
CA ALA A 42 -21.72 0.16 6.12
C ALA A 42 -23.13 -0.41 5.92
N ASN A 43 -23.27 -1.74 5.89
CA ASN A 43 -24.48 -2.44 5.43
C ASN A 43 -24.86 -2.09 3.98
N GLU A 44 -23.85 -1.84 3.15
CA GLU A 44 -23.95 -1.60 1.71
C GLU A 44 -22.62 -1.96 1.03
N PRO A 45 -22.61 -2.33 -0.26
CA PRO A 45 -21.36 -2.58 -0.98
C PRO A 45 -20.53 -1.31 -1.09
N LEU A 46 -19.25 -1.38 -0.69
CA LEU A 46 -18.30 -0.29 -0.82
C LEU A 46 -17.30 -0.56 -1.94
N ARG A 47 -16.80 0.51 -2.55
CA ARG A 47 -15.66 0.47 -3.47
C ARG A 47 -14.59 1.43 -3.02
N LEU A 48 -13.38 0.91 -2.85
CA LEU A 48 -12.26 1.65 -2.28
C LEU A 48 -11.31 2.13 -3.37
N THR A 49 -10.77 3.34 -3.18
CA THR A 49 -9.64 3.87 -3.95
C THR A 49 -8.43 4.02 -3.05
N CYS A 50 -7.31 3.40 -3.41
CA CYS A 50 -6.03 3.52 -2.69
C CYS A 50 -5.14 4.65 -3.20
N ALA A 51 -4.17 5.03 -2.38
CA ALA A 51 -3.11 5.96 -2.72
C ALA A 51 -2.11 5.39 -3.73
N GLY A 52 -1.77 4.11 -3.59
CA GLY A 52 -0.90 3.42 -4.53
C GLY A 52 -1.14 1.92 -4.51
N ARG A 53 -1.13 1.28 -5.68
CA ARG A 53 -1.22 -0.18 -5.76
C ARG A 53 0.11 -0.78 -5.33
N THR A 54 0.06 -1.89 -4.61
CA THR A 54 1.22 -2.72 -4.31
C THR A 54 1.09 -4.07 -5.00
N ASP A 55 2.21 -4.62 -5.46
CA ASP A 55 2.24 -5.90 -6.16
C ASP A 55 2.11 -7.08 -5.19
N THR A 56 1.98 -8.29 -5.74
CA THR A 56 1.93 -9.55 -4.99
C THR A 56 3.08 -9.66 -3.98
N GLY A 57 2.74 -10.00 -2.73
CA GLY A 57 3.72 -10.14 -1.65
C GLY A 57 4.15 -8.84 -0.97
N VAL A 58 3.92 -7.67 -1.57
CA VAL A 58 4.39 -6.37 -1.04
C VAL A 58 3.55 -5.94 0.17
N HIS A 59 4.21 -5.56 1.26
CA HIS A 59 3.58 -5.04 2.48
C HIS A 59 3.30 -3.54 2.41
N ALA A 60 2.48 -3.03 3.32
CA ALA A 60 2.37 -1.60 3.58
C ALA A 60 2.17 -1.32 5.07
N THR A 61 2.76 -0.22 5.55
CA THR A 61 2.57 0.28 6.93
C THR A 61 1.75 1.56 6.99
N GLY A 62 1.50 2.20 5.84
CA GLY A 62 0.82 3.49 5.75
C GLY A 62 0.06 3.64 4.45
N GLN A 63 -0.56 2.55 3.96
CA GLN A 63 -1.46 2.65 2.80
C GLN A 63 -2.64 3.52 3.17
N VAL A 64 -3.02 4.43 2.27
CA VAL A 64 -4.22 5.26 2.45
C VAL A 64 -5.27 4.84 1.45
N VAL A 65 -6.50 4.68 1.93
CA VAL A 65 -7.67 4.38 1.08
C VAL A 65 -8.78 5.37 1.40
N HIS A 66 -9.68 5.58 0.45
CA HIS A 66 -10.96 6.23 0.73
C HIS A 66 -12.12 5.53 0.04
N PHE A 67 -13.31 5.79 0.54
CA PHE A 67 -14.58 5.37 -0.03
C PHE A 67 -15.68 6.38 0.31
N ASP A 68 -16.76 6.32 -0.46
CA ASP A 68 -17.99 7.07 -0.22
C ASP A 68 -19.07 6.12 0.32
N THR A 69 -19.91 6.61 1.23
CA THR A 69 -20.97 5.81 1.85
C THR A 69 -22.17 6.68 2.25
N THR A 70 -23.36 6.10 2.19
CA THR A 70 -24.58 6.72 2.76
C THR A 70 -24.80 6.32 4.22
N ALA A 71 -24.03 5.33 4.72
CA ALA A 71 -24.15 4.81 6.06
C ALA A 71 -23.65 5.83 7.10
N LYS A 72 -24.57 6.30 7.94
CA LYS A 72 -24.21 7.16 9.08
C LYS A 72 -23.61 6.30 10.19
N ARG A 73 -22.31 6.46 10.43
CA ARG A 73 -21.54 5.74 11.45
C ARG A 73 -20.57 6.70 12.10
N GLU A 74 -20.32 6.51 13.39
CA GLU A 74 -19.19 7.17 14.05
C GLU A 74 -17.86 6.65 13.47
N LEU A 75 -16.83 7.49 13.44
CA LEU A 75 -15.50 7.10 12.94
C LEU A 75 -14.93 5.85 13.62
N LYS A 76 -15.25 5.66 14.90
CA LYS A 76 -14.86 4.48 15.69
C LYS A 76 -15.44 3.18 15.12
N ALA A 77 -16.60 3.21 14.47
CA ALA A 77 -17.19 2.03 13.86
C ALA A 77 -16.38 1.56 12.64
N TRP A 78 -15.85 2.49 11.84
CA TRP A 78 -14.95 2.16 10.73
C TRP A 78 -13.64 1.55 11.22
N LEU A 79 -13.11 2.08 12.33
CA LEU A 79 -11.88 1.58 12.95
C LEU A 79 -12.07 0.20 13.60
N LEU A 80 -12.92 0.10 14.63
CA LEU A 80 -13.08 -1.13 15.40
C LEU A 80 -13.92 -2.17 14.66
N GLY A 81 -15.04 -1.74 14.06
CA GLY A 81 -15.90 -2.62 13.29
C GLY A 81 -15.21 -3.14 12.03
N GLY A 82 -14.40 -2.30 11.37
CA GLY A 82 -13.57 -2.72 10.26
C GLY A 82 -12.55 -3.78 10.69
N ASN A 83 -11.75 -3.50 11.72
CA ASN A 83 -10.73 -4.44 12.22
C ASN A 83 -11.30 -5.78 12.71
N VAL A 84 -12.48 -5.80 13.35
CA VAL A 84 -13.13 -7.06 13.77
C VAL A 84 -13.52 -7.94 12.57
N ASN A 85 -13.78 -7.33 11.41
CA ASN A 85 -14.18 -8.05 10.20
C ASN A 85 -13.00 -8.38 9.25
N LEU A 86 -11.83 -7.82 9.52
CA LEU A 86 -10.61 -8.03 8.74
C LEU A 86 -9.86 -9.29 9.19
N PRO A 87 -9.13 -9.95 8.27
CA PRO A 87 -8.17 -10.96 8.64
C PRO A 87 -6.98 -10.33 9.39
N ARG A 88 -6.25 -11.14 10.18
CA ARG A 88 -5.17 -10.67 11.07
C ARG A 88 -3.98 -10.02 10.35
N ASP A 89 -3.87 -10.21 9.04
CA ASP A 89 -2.81 -9.66 8.19
C ASP A 89 -3.17 -8.30 7.58
N ILE A 90 -4.30 -7.69 7.95
CA ILE A 90 -4.70 -6.33 7.60
C ILE A 90 -5.21 -5.62 8.86
N ALA A 91 -4.78 -4.38 9.07
CA ALA A 91 -5.26 -3.53 10.16
C ALA A 91 -5.58 -2.11 9.67
N ILE A 92 -6.66 -1.55 10.21
CA ILE A 92 -7.01 -0.13 10.12
C ILE A 92 -6.45 0.56 11.35
N HIS A 93 -5.64 1.60 11.16
CA HIS A 93 -5.01 2.36 12.24
C HIS A 93 -5.76 3.64 12.58
N TRP A 94 -6.36 4.27 11.58
CA TRP A 94 -7.15 5.49 11.77
C TRP A 94 -8.24 5.60 10.71
N ALA A 95 -9.28 6.37 11.04
CA ALA A 95 -10.38 6.75 10.16
C ALA A 95 -10.63 8.25 10.28
N ARG A 96 -10.87 8.94 9.16
CA ARG A 96 -11.20 10.37 9.13
C ARG A 96 -12.26 10.65 8.07
N GLU A 97 -13.22 11.50 8.42
CA GLU A 97 -14.05 12.16 7.41
C GLU A 97 -13.19 13.18 6.66
N VAL A 98 -13.37 13.25 5.37
CA VAL A 98 -12.61 14.13 4.47
C VAL A 98 -13.58 14.85 3.53
N VAL A 99 -13.10 15.94 2.95
CA VAL A 99 -13.84 16.71 1.95
C VAL A 99 -14.18 15.87 0.72
N ASP A 100 -15.29 16.18 0.05
CA ASP A 100 -15.85 15.40 -1.06
C ASP A 100 -14.92 15.30 -2.29
N ASP A 101 -13.98 16.22 -2.45
CA ASP A 101 -13.00 16.24 -3.53
C ASP A 101 -11.68 15.49 -3.19
N PHE A 102 -11.51 15.03 -1.95
CA PHE A 102 -10.34 14.26 -1.55
C PHE A 102 -10.27 12.94 -2.31
N SER A 103 -9.13 12.64 -2.93
CA SER A 103 -8.85 11.33 -3.49
C SER A 103 -7.55 10.79 -2.92
N ALA A 104 -7.59 9.64 -2.24
CA ALA A 104 -6.38 8.97 -1.76
C ALA A 104 -5.30 8.84 -2.85
N ARG A 105 -5.71 8.64 -4.12
CA ARG A 105 -4.79 8.53 -5.27
C ARG A 105 -4.28 9.88 -5.75
N PHE A 106 -5.20 10.82 -6.02
CA PHE A 106 -4.87 12.06 -6.74
C PHE A 106 -4.48 13.21 -5.83
N SER A 107 -4.93 13.21 -4.58
CA SER A 107 -4.50 14.19 -3.56
C SER A 107 -3.12 13.85 -2.98
N ALA A 108 -2.62 12.63 -3.17
CA ALA A 108 -1.29 12.24 -2.70
C ALA A 108 -0.18 12.81 -3.60
N THR A 109 0.71 13.61 -3.01
CA THR A 109 1.81 14.30 -3.70
C THR A 109 3.07 13.46 -3.82
N ALA A 110 3.31 12.54 -2.89
CA ALA A 110 4.47 11.64 -2.89
C ALA A 110 4.12 10.30 -2.22
N ARG A 111 4.94 9.28 -2.48
CA ARG A 111 4.91 8.00 -1.78
C ARG A 111 6.33 7.63 -1.37
N SER A 112 6.47 7.04 -0.19
CA SER A 112 7.76 6.56 0.33
C SER A 112 7.74 5.05 0.48
N TYR A 113 8.80 4.39 0.03
CA TYR A 113 8.98 2.94 0.18
C TYR A 113 10.24 2.66 1.00
N ARG A 114 10.23 1.55 1.73
CA ARG A 114 11.41 1.02 2.41
C ARG A 114 11.57 -0.44 2.02
N TYR A 115 12.73 -0.76 1.46
CA TYR A 115 13.11 -2.13 1.16
C TYR A 115 14.03 -2.64 2.26
N ILE A 116 13.71 -3.78 2.86
CA ILE A 116 14.50 -4.33 3.98
C ILE A 116 15.28 -5.54 3.50
N LEU A 117 16.60 -5.41 3.45
CA LEU A 117 17.54 -6.47 3.09
C LEU A 117 18.18 -7.07 4.34
N PHE A 118 18.01 -8.38 4.51
CA PHE A 118 18.70 -9.16 5.52
C PHE A 118 19.99 -9.71 4.92
N ASN A 119 21.13 -9.07 5.18
CA ASN A 119 22.41 -9.45 4.59
C ASN A 119 23.24 -10.35 5.52
N ARG A 120 23.10 -11.67 5.35
CA ARG A 120 23.83 -12.69 6.13
C ARG A 120 24.00 -13.95 5.28
N LYS A 121 24.99 -14.79 5.61
CA LYS A 121 25.19 -16.08 4.92
C LYS A 121 24.04 -17.08 5.07
N VAL A 122 23.20 -16.93 6.09
CA VAL A 122 22.08 -17.84 6.36
C VAL A 122 20.78 -17.05 6.32
N ARG A 123 19.79 -17.59 5.61
CA ARG A 123 18.45 -17.00 5.49
C ARG A 123 17.77 -16.83 6.86
N PRO A 124 16.96 -15.78 7.05
CA PRO A 124 16.21 -15.62 8.30
C PRO A 124 15.09 -16.67 8.38
N GLY A 125 14.92 -17.29 9.55
CA GLY A 125 13.79 -18.19 9.81
C GLY A 125 12.50 -17.45 10.17
N VAL A 126 12.60 -16.43 11.03
CA VAL A 126 11.43 -15.68 11.54
C VAL A 126 10.90 -14.67 10.51
N PHE A 127 11.79 -13.93 9.85
CA PHE A 127 11.42 -12.83 8.96
C PHE A 127 11.33 -13.21 7.48
N GLN A 128 11.28 -14.50 7.15
CA GLN A 128 11.41 -15.01 5.77
C GLN A 128 10.43 -14.40 4.75
N HIS A 129 9.30 -13.84 5.21
CA HIS A 129 8.31 -13.18 4.38
C HIS A 129 8.25 -11.67 4.55
N ASN A 130 9.09 -11.07 5.41
CA ASN A 130 9.08 -9.64 5.73
C ASN A 130 10.33 -8.91 5.24
N VAL A 131 11.38 -9.66 4.91
CA VAL A 131 12.65 -9.12 4.43
C VAL A 131 13.12 -9.92 3.23
N ALA A 132 13.77 -9.24 2.29
CA ALA A 132 14.58 -9.92 1.29
C ALA A 132 15.88 -10.39 1.92
N TRP A 133 16.52 -11.40 1.34
CA TRP A 133 17.76 -11.98 1.87
C TRP A 133 18.85 -11.97 0.81
N SER A 134 20.05 -11.54 1.20
CA SER A 134 21.25 -11.63 0.37
C SER A 134 22.34 -12.42 1.09
N PHE A 135 22.88 -13.42 0.40
CA PHE A 135 24.04 -14.20 0.84
C PHE A 135 25.34 -13.40 0.69
N ASP A 136 25.50 -12.69 -0.43
CA ASP A 136 26.70 -11.91 -0.76
C ASP A 136 26.81 -10.68 0.13
N ARG A 137 28.03 -10.33 0.56
CA ARG A 137 28.24 -9.12 1.35
C ARG A 137 27.90 -7.90 0.50
N LEU A 138 27.00 -7.08 1.01
CA LEU A 138 26.63 -5.82 0.40
C LEU A 138 27.45 -4.69 1.04
N ASP A 139 27.87 -3.74 0.22
CA ASP A 139 28.46 -2.49 0.67
C ASP A 139 27.40 -1.40 0.63
N ALA A 140 26.85 -1.07 1.81
CA ALA A 140 25.78 -0.09 1.93
C ALA A 140 26.25 1.34 1.58
N GLU A 141 27.52 1.67 1.81
CA GLU A 141 28.07 3.00 1.47
C GLU A 141 28.17 3.15 -0.04
N SER A 142 28.77 2.17 -0.72
CA SER A 142 28.82 2.16 -2.19
C SER A 142 27.42 2.15 -2.83
N MET A 143 26.46 1.40 -2.26
CA MET A 143 25.06 1.43 -2.71
C MET A 143 24.42 2.80 -2.49
N HIS A 144 24.69 3.46 -1.36
CA HIS A 144 24.18 4.79 -1.06
C HIS A 144 24.70 5.85 -2.04
N GLU A 145 26.01 5.84 -2.30
CA GLU A 145 26.67 6.74 -3.26
C GLU A 145 26.10 6.56 -4.66
N ALA A 146 25.97 5.32 -5.14
CA ALA A 146 25.37 5.02 -6.42
C ALA A 146 23.89 5.46 -6.51
N ALA A 147 23.14 5.31 -5.42
CA ALA A 147 21.73 5.70 -5.36
C ALA A 147 21.51 7.22 -5.47
N GLN A 148 22.50 8.06 -5.08
CA GLN A 148 22.36 9.51 -5.15
C GLN A 148 22.18 10.02 -6.59
N TYR A 149 22.71 9.31 -7.60
CA TYR A 149 22.51 9.65 -9.01
C TYR A 149 21.05 9.55 -9.46
N LEU A 150 20.18 8.90 -8.68
CA LEU A 150 18.75 8.79 -8.98
C LEU A 150 17.94 10.00 -8.48
N LEU A 151 18.52 10.90 -7.67
CA LEU A 151 17.82 12.07 -7.13
C LEU A 151 17.46 13.09 -8.22
N GLY A 152 16.29 13.71 -8.08
CA GLY A 152 15.77 14.68 -9.04
C GLY A 152 14.91 14.03 -10.14
N GLU A 153 14.70 14.76 -11.24
CA GLU A 153 13.89 14.32 -12.38
C GLU A 153 14.72 13.52 -13.38
N HIS A 154 14.33 12.27 -13.61
CA HIS A 154 15.00 11.36 -14.56
C HIS A 154 13.99 10.55 -15.33
N ASP A 155 14.40 10.05 -16.50
CA ASP A 155 13.68 9.00 -17.19
C ASP A 155 14.07 7.62 -16.62
N PHE A 156 13.14 7.00 -15.89
CA PHE A 156 13.33 5.71 -15.25
C PHE A 156 12.99 4.51 -16.16
N GLU A 157 13.05 4.66 -17.49
CA GLU A 157 12.69 3.57 -18.42
C GLU A 157 13.52 2.29 -18.18
N ALA A 158 14.80 2.41 -17.79
CA ALA A 158 15.65 1.28 -17.42
C ALA A 158 15.17 0.50 -16.17
N PHE A 159 14.35 1.12 -15.33
CA PHE A 159 13.77 0.52 -14.11
C PHE A 159 12.29 0.13 -14.28
N ARG A 160 11.73 0.36 -15.45
CA ARG A 160 10.31 0.18 -15.73
C ARG A 160 10.02 -1.27 -16.13
N SER A 161 8.97 -1.85 -15.56
CA SER A 161 8.44 -3.12 -16.04
C SER A 161 7.88 -3.00 -17.46
N SER A 162 8.11 -4.01 -18.30
CA SER A 162 7.55 -4.11 -19.66
C SER A 162 6.02 -4.08 -19.70
N GLN A 163 5.36 -4.37 -18.57
CA GLN A 163 3.90 -4.35 -18.45
C GLN A 163 3.35 -2.98 -17.99
N CYS A 164 4.21 -2.01 -17.70
CA CYS A 164 3.77 -0.70 -17.22
C CYS A 164 3.08 0.09 -18.35
N GLN A 165 1.87 0.57 -18.09
CA GLN A 165 1.02 1.29 -19.05
C GLN A 165 1.15 2.82 -18.98
N ALA A 166 2.08 3.36 -18.19
CA ALA A 166 2.29 4.80 -18.10
C ALA A 166 2.74 5.38 -19.45
N LYS A 167 2.36 6.62 -19.78
CA LYS A 167 2.79 7.25 -21.05
C LYS A 167 4.31 7.48 -21.11
N HIS A 168 4.92 7.78 -19.97
CA HIS A 168 6.36 8.00 -19.82
C HIS A 168 6.84 7.51 -18.44
N ALA A 169 8.13 7.19 -18.36
CA ALA A 169 8.82 6.81 -17.13
C ALA A 169 9.48 7.98 -16.39
N VAL A 170 9.35 9.21 -16.90
CA VAL A 170 9.88 10.41 -16.21
C VAL A 170 9.25 10.58 -14.83
N ARG A 171 10.07 10.58 -13.77
CA ARG A 171 9.65 10.76 -12.36
C ARG A 171 10.67 11.61 -11.62
N GLU A 172 10.24 12.22 -10.53
CA GLU A 172 11.11 12.92 -9.58
C GLU A 172 11.36 12.06 -8.34
N MET A 173 12.61 11.72 -8.07
CA MET A 173 13.03 11.10 -6.81
C MET A 173 13.39 12.19 -5.80
N GLN A 174 12.48 12.43 -4.85
CA GLN A 174 12.63 13.49 -3.85
C GLN A 174 13.67 13.16 -2.76
N ARG A 175 13.82 11.87 -2.44
CA ARG A 175 14.75 11.38 -1.41
C ARG A 175 15.08 9.92 -1.62
N ILE A 176 16.36 9.57 -1.45
CA ILE A 176 16.82 8.18 -1.41
C ILE A 176 17.95 8.04 -0.37
N SER A 177 17.92 6.94 0.37
CA SER A 177 18.96 6.57 1.33
C SER A 177 19.03 5.05 1.41
N VAL A 178 20.23 4.54 1.67
CA VAL A 178 20.49 3.11 1.88
C VAL A 178 20.99 2.94 3.31
#